data_AF-A0A0L7RHS1-F1
#
_entry.id   AF-A0A0L7RHS1-F1
#
_cell.length_a   1.000
_cell.length_b   1.000
_cell.length_c   1.000
_cell.angle_alpha   90.00
_cell.angle_beta   90.00
_cell.angle_gamma   90.00
#
_symmetry.space_group_name_H-M   'P 1'
#
loop_
_entity.id
_entity.type
_entity.pdbx_description
1 polymer ?
#
loop_
_entity_poly.entity_id
_entity_poly.type
_entity_poly.pdbx_seq_one_letter_code
_entity_poly.pdbx_strand_id
1 'polypeptide(L)'
;HRNPFPQVIRDVIRPVYEDFSSDELLQPCESRFTQNSNDSLNSVIWSIAPKTTFYVKNTIDIAAYTTDSIFNDGCNNILLTITSEYWIKHLQLV
;
A
#
# COMPACT_ATOMS: atom_id res chain seq x y z
N HIS A 1 4.33 29.77 24.90
CA HIS A 1 3.51 28.54 25.08
C HIS A 1 4.09 27.70 26.21
N ARG A 2 3.22 27.11 27.06
CA ARG A 2 3.66 26.14 28.07
C ARG A 2 4.21 24.93 27.34
N ASN A 3 5.39 24.48 27.72
CA ASN A 3 6.00 23.30 27.12
C ASN A 3 5.12 22.07 27.39
N PRO A 4 4.63 21.37 26.34
CA PRO A 4 3.67 20.28 26.51
C PRO A 4 4.30 19.02 27.12
N PHE A 5 5.63 18.88 27.04
CA PHE A 5 6.36 17.72 27.56
C PHE A 5 7.43 18.12 28.57
N PRO A 6 7.62 17.33 29.66
CA PRO A 6 8.79 17.41 30.51
C PRO A 6 10.09 17.22 29.72
N GLN A 7 11.20 17.79 30.20
CA GLN A 7 12.49 17.73 29.50
C GLN A 7 12.94 16.30 29.23
N VAL A 8 12.82 15.42 30.22
CA VAL A 8 13.19 13.99 30.09
C VAL A 8 12.45 13.28 28.96
N ILE A 9 11.17 13.60 28.73
CA ILE A 9 10.39 13.00 27.65
C ILE A 9 10.89 13.49 26.28
N ARG A 10 11.28 14.75 26.18
CA ARG A 10 11.84 15.29 24.94
C ARG A 10 13.19 14.71 24.61
N ASP A 11 14.04 14.54 25.61
CA ASP A 11 15.38 13.98 25.42
C ASP A 11 15.31 12.53 24.91
N VAL A 12 14.25 11.80 25.30
CA VAL A 12 13.97 10.44 24.81
C VAL A 12 13.34 10.44 23.41
N ILE A 13 12.38 11.32 23.14
CA ILE A 13 11.62 11.30 21.87
C ILE A 13 12.36 11.98 20.72
N ARG A 14 13.15 13.03 21.02
CA ARG A 14 13.84 13.84 19.99
C ARG A 14 14.73 13.01 19.06
N PRO A 15 15.60 12.11 19.55
CA PRO A 15 16.45 11.31 18.67
C PRO A 15 15.64 10.45 17.70
N VAL A 16 14.53 9.87 18.18
CA VAL A 16 13.62 9.06 17.36
C VAL A 16 12.94 9.93 16.29
N TYR A 17 12.49 11.12 16.68
CA TYR A 17 11.88 12.07 15.73
C TYR A 17 12.88 12.56 14.68
N GLU A 18 14.11 12.88 15.08
CA GLU A 18 15.18 13.32 14.18
C GLU A 18 15.59 12.21 13.20
N ASP A 19 15.67 10.95 13.67
CA ASP A 19 15.95 9.78 12.84
C ASP A 19 14.87 9.58 11.76
N PHE A 20 13.60 9.64 12.16
CA PHE A 20 12.46 9.57 11.24
C PHE A 20 12.31 10.80 10.32
N SER A 21 12.98 11.90 10.64
CA SER A 21 12.98 13.13 9.83
C SER A 21 14.19 13.22 8.90
N SER A 22 14.95 12.13 8.72
CA SER A 22 16.08 12.09 7.80
C SER A 22 15.63 12.18 6.34
N ASP A 23 16.41 12.91 5.53
CA ASP A 23 16.13 13.09 4.10
C ASP A 23 16.05 11.76 3.35
N GLU A 24 16.81 10.74 3.77
CA GLU A 24 16.78 9.39 3.20
C GLU A 24 15.40 8.73 3.33
N LEU A 25 14.72 8.92 4.46
CA LEU A 25 13.37 8.41 4.70
C LEU A 25 12.28 9.30 4.08
N LEU A 26 12.54 10.60 3.97
CA LEU A 26 11.59 11.57 3.44
C LEU A 26 11.59 11.65 1.91
N GLN A 27 12.74 11.52 1.24
CA GLN A 27 12.84 11.58 -0.24
C GLN A 27 11.89 10.61 -0.96
N PRO A 28 11.76 9.33 -0.55
CA PRO A 28 10.76 8.44 -1.13
C PRO A 28 9.32 8.92 -0.90
N CYS A 29 9.04 9.58 0.23
CA CYS A 29 7.72 10.13 0.54
C CYS A 29 7.38 11.34 -0.36
N GLU A 30 8.37 12.14 -0.74
CA GLU A 30 8.19 13.25 -1.69
C GLU A 30 7.85 12.78 -3.11
N SER A 31 8.35 11.60 -3.50
CA SER A 31 8.07 11.01 -4.81
C SER A 31 6.67 10.40 -4.94
N ARG A 32 6.02 10.07 -3.81
CA ARG A 32 4.68 9.46 -3.77
C ARG A 32 3.65 10.55 -3.51
N PHE A 33 3.04 11.02 -4.60
CA PHE A 33 2.30 12.29 -4.65
C PHE A 33 1.05 12.43 -3.78
N THR A 34 0.56 11.41 -3.08
CA THR A 34 -0.60 11.61 -2.19
C THR A 34 -0.60 10.65 -0.99
N GLN A 35 -0.45 11.20 0.22
CA GLN A 35 -1.05 10.63 1.44
C GLN A 35 -2.56 10.93 1.49
N ASN A 36 -3.24 10.83 0.37
CA ASN A 36 -4.69 10.94 0.32
C ASN A 36 -5.26 9.64 0.85
N SER A 37 -6.12 9.69 1.86
CA SER A 37 -6.76 8.48 2.39
C SER A 37 -7.56 7.73 1.31
N ASN A 38 -8.02 8.42 0.26
CA ASN A 38 -8.69 7.81 -0.89
C ASN A 38 -7.74 7.05 -1.83
N ASP A 39 -6.44 7.34 -1.77
CA ASP A 39 -5.39 6.63 -2.53
C ASP A 39 -4.64 5.62 -1.65
N SER A 40 -5.04 5.46 -0.39
CA SER A 40 -4.44 4.47 0.49
C SER A 40 -4.66 3.04 -0.04
N LEU A 41 -3.71 2.14 0.23
CA LEU A 41 -3.84 0.70 -0.04
C LEU A 41 -5.22 0.17 0.41
N ASN A 42 -5.66 0.59 1.59
CA ASN A 42 -6.96 0.21 2.15
C ASN A 42 -8.13 0.70 1.28
N SER A 43 -8.08 1.93 0.77
CA SER A 43 -9.10 2.46 -0.14
C SER A 43 -9.17 1.67 -1.45
N VAL A 44 -8.02 1.32 -2.04
CA VAL A 44 -7.96 0.51 -3.26
C VAL A 44 -8.49 -0.90 -3.02
N ILE A 45 -8.14 -1.56 -1.90
CA ILE A 45 -8.72 -2.87 -1.53
C ILE A 45 -10.24 -2.80 -1.49
N TRP A 46 -10.82 -1.76 -0.85
CA TRP A 46 -12.27 -1.63 -0.75
C TRP A 46 -12.95 -1.16 -2.04
N SER A 47 -12.20 -0.57 -2.97
CA SER A 47 -12.70 -0.31 -4.33
C SER A 47 -12.89 -1.61 -5.13
N ILE A 48 -12.04 -2.63 -4.87
CA ILE A 48 -12.10 -3.95 -5.51
C ILE A 48 -13.10 -4.86 -4.80
N ALA A 49 -13.08 -4.90 -3.47
CA ALA A 49 -13.95 -5.73 -2.65
C ALA A 49 -14.70 -4.88 -1.60
N PRO A 50 -15.78 -4.18 -1.98
CA PRO A 50 -16.52 -3.30 -1.07
C PRO A 50 -16.89 -3.92 0.27
N LYS A 51 -16.66 -3.18 1.37
CA LYS A 51 -16.99 -3.62 2.74
C LYS A 51 -18.46 -3.96 2.96
N THR A 52 -19.34 -3.42 2.10
CA THR A 52 -20.79 -3.63 2.16
C THR A 52 -21.21 -5.00 1.64
N THR A 53 -20.28 -5.78 1.08
CA THR A 53 -20.53 -7.08 0.47
C THR A 53 -19.75 -8.16 1.20
N PHE A 54 -20.38 -9.32 1.40
CA PHE A 54 -19.70 -10.49 1.95
C PHE A 54 -18.91 -11.22 0.86
N TYR A 55 -17.64 -11.49 1.15
CA TYR A 55 -16.74 -12.22 0.28
C TYR A 55 -16.13 -13.41 1.02
N VAL A 56 -15.80 -14.47 0.27
CA VAL A 56 -14.98 -15.56 0.80
C VAL A 56 -13.54 -15.07 0.97
N LYS A 57 -12.80 -15.69 1.90
CA LYS A 57 -11.41 -15.31 2.23
C LYS A 57 -10.54 -15.16 0.98
N ASN A 58 -10.59 -16.12 0.07
CA ASN A 58 -9.78 -16.10 -1.15
C ASN A 58 -10.02 -14.86 -2.01
N THR A 59 -11.24 -14.32 -2.05
CA THR A 59 -11.54 -13.11 -2.81
C THR A 59 -10.89 -11.87 -2.17
N ILE A 60 -10.88 -11.79 -0.84
CA ILE A 60 -10.20 -10.71 -0.11
C ILE A 60 -8.67 -10.84 -0.27
N ASP A 61 -8.13 -12.06 -0.21
CA ASP A 61 -6.70 -12.30 -0.45
C ASP A 61 -6.28 -11.83 -1.86
N ILE A 62 -7.06 -12.19 -2.90
CA ILE A 62 -6.81 -11.75 -4.28
C ILE A 62 -6.89 -10.23 -4.39
N ALA A 63 -7.89 -9.58 -3.77
CA ALA A 63 -8.01 -8.13 -3.76
C ALA A 63 -6.80 -7.45 -3.11
N ALA A 64 -6.28 -8.01 -2.02
CA ALA A 64 -5.08 -7.52 -1.34
C ALA A 64 -3.83 -7.65 -2.23
N TYR A 65 -3.56 -8.81 -2.83
CA TYR A 65 -2.42 -9.01 -3.73
C TYR A 65 -2.49 -8.12 -4.98
N THR A 66 -3.69 -7.99 -5.55
CA THR A 66 -3.94 -7.11 -6.69
C THR A 66 -3.67 -5.66 -6.31
N THR A 67 -4.12 -5.23 -5.13
CA THR A 67 -3.88 -3.87 -4.66
C THR A 67 -2.40 -3.60 -4.40
N ASP A 68 -1.68 -4.53 -3.78
CA ASP A 68 -0.24 -4.39 -3.53
C ASP A 68 0.53 -4.20 -4.85
N SER A 69 0.17 -4.99 -5.87
CA SER A 69 0.74 -4.83 -7.22
C SER A 69 0.42 -3.46 -7.84
N ILE A 70 -0.84 -3.01 -7.78
CA ILE A 70 -1.26 -1.70 -8.31
C ILE A 70 -0.55 -0.56 -7.58
N PHE A 71 -0.43 -0.65 -6.26
CA PHE A 71 0.10 0.40 -5.41
C PHE A 71 1.63 0.52 -5.53
N ASN A 72 2.33 -0.59 -5.70
CA ASN A 72 3.79 -0.60 -5.81
C ASN A 72 4.29 -0.44 -7.24
N ASP A 73 3.68 -1.16 -8.19
CA ASP A 73 4.21 -1.33 -9.56
C ASP A 73 3.20 -0.96 -10.68
N GLY A 74 1.98 -0.57 -10.32
CA GLY A 74 0.88 -0.32 -11.26
C GLY A 74 0.27 -1.60 -11.85
N CYS A 75 -0.55 -1.45 -12.91
CA CYS A 75 -1.35 -2.55 -13.45
C CYS A 75 -0.59 -3.54 -14.36
N ASN A 76 0.68 -3.27 -14.68
CA ASN A 76 1.43 -4.05 -15.66
C ASN A 76 1.62 -5.51 -15.22
N ASN A 77 1.96 -5.73 -13.95
CA ASN A 77 2.19 -7.07 -13.40
C ASN A 77 0.90 -7.92 -13.38
N ILE A 78 -0.26 -7.29 -13.16
CA ILE A 78 -1.57 -7.94 -13.22
C ILE A 78 -1.89 -8.36 -14.67
N LEU A 79 -1.68 -7.46 -15.63
CA LEU A 79 -1.93 -7.75 -17.04
C LEU A 79 -1.06 -8.92 -17.54
N LEU A 80 0.22 -8.95 -17.15
CA LEU A 80 1.13 -10.05 -17.46
C LEU A 80 0.65 -11.38 -16.86
N THR A 81 0.22 -11.36 -15.60
CA THR A 81 -0.30 -12.56 -14.92
C THR A 81 -1.54 -13.10 -15.63
N ILE A 82 -2.54 -12.25 -15.89
CA ILE A 82 -3.78 -12.65 -16.57
C ILE A 82 -3.52 -13.16 -17.98
N THR A 83 -2.66 -12.47 -18.74
CA THR A 83 -2.34 -12.88 -20.11
C THR A 83 -1.58 -14.21 -20.11
N SER A 84 -0.61 -14.41 -19.22
CA SER A 84 0.11 -15.69 -19.12
C SER A 84 -0.80 -16.88 -18.77
N GLU A 85 -1.75 -16.71 -17.85
CA GLU A 85 -2.73 -17.74 -17.53
C GLU A 85 -3.67 -18.06 -18.71
N TYR A 86 -4.09 -17.03 -19.45
CA TYR A 86 -4.92 -17.21 -20.64
C TYR A 86 -4.18 -18.03 -21.71
N TRP A 87 -2.91 -17.70 -21.96
CA TRP A 87 -2.06 -18.43 -22.91
C TRP A 87 -1.80 -19.87 -22.48
N ILE A 88 -1.56 -20.13 -21.19
CA ILE A 88 -1.37 -21.49 -20.66
C ILE A 88 -2.64 -22.33 -20.84
N LYS A 89 -3.81 -21.80 -20.50
CA LYS A 89 -5.09 -22.49 -20.71
C LYS A 89 -5.34 -22.78 -22.18
N HIS A 90 -5.02 -21.84 -23.07
CA HIS A 90 -5.18 -22.02 -24.51
C HIS A 90 -4.19 -23.03 -25.09
N LEU A 91 -2.98 -23.16 -24.54
CA LEU A 91 -1.99 -24.17 -24.94
C LEU A 91 -2.29 -25.58 -24.41
N GLN A 92 -3.03 -25.71 -23.30
CA GLN A 92 -3.47 -27.01 -22.78
C GLN A 92 -4.75 -27.54 -23.44
N LEU A 93 -5.44 -26.70 -24.22
CA LEU A 93 -6.68 -27.03 -24.94
C LEU A 93 -6.46 -27.30 -26.45
N VAL A 94 -5.22 -27.22 -26.93
CA VAL A 94 -4.79 -27.54 -28.31
C VAL A 94 -3.82 -28.72 -28.24
#